data_AF-A0AAV8WLI2-F1
#
_entry.id   AF-A0AAV8WLI2-F1
#
_cell.length_a   1.000
_cell.length_b   1.000
_cell.length_c   1.000
_cell.angle_alpha   90.00
_cell.angle_beta   90.00
_cell.angle_gamma   90.00
#
_symmetry.space_group_name_H-M   'P 1'
#
loop_
_entity.id
_entity.type
_entity.pdbx_description
1 polymer ?
#
loop_
_entity_poly.entity_id
_entity_poly.type
_entity_poly.pdbx_seq_one_letter_code
_entity_poly.pdbx_strand_id
1 'polypeptide(L)'
;MQKQHITLWLKVGVIKYLSFLGSNVLIYGNGCFIKFVNINTGEEQRFVANRHCVNGDGIRDIRGHRSVNTFAYTENCRGAALHVKDYPSFKTVVTFTSEKIPIYHTLKSGCIII
;
A
#
# COMPACT_ATOMS: atom_id res chain seq x y z
N MET A 1 33.92 -2.75 -10.43
CA MET A 1 32.80 -1.84 -10.12
C MET A 1 32.25 -2.21 -8.74
N GLN A 2 32.49 -1.39 -7.71
CA GLN A 2 31.98 -1.62 -6.36
C GLN A 2 30.49 -1.24 -6.29
N LYS A 3 29.62 -2.17 -5.90
CA LYS A 3 28.21 -1.90 -5.59
C LYS A 3 28.16 -1.07 -4.31
N GLN A 4 27.72 0.19 -4.40
CA GLN A 4 27.37 0.97 -3.21
C GLN A 4 26.18 0.30 -2.51
N HIS A 5 26.40 -0.17 -1.28
CA HIS A 5 25.33 -0.62 -0.39
C HIS A 5 24.65 0.62 0.20
N ILE A 6 23.50 1.00 -0.34
CA ILE A 6 22.66 2.03 0.25
C ILE A 6 21.90 1.39 1.42
N THR A 7 22.29 1.71 2.64
CA THR A 7 21.55 1.28 3.85
C THR A 7 20.36 2.22 4.05
N LEU A 8 19.14 1.67 3.94
CA LEU A 8 17.91 2.43 4.21
C LEU A 8 17.28 1.97 5.52
N TRP A 9 17.16 2.91 6.45
CA TRP A 9 16.53 2.68 7.74
C TRP A 9 15.05 3.03 7.66
N LEU A 10 14.20 2.09 8.05
CA LEU A 10 12.77 2.32 8.22
C LEU A 10 12.48 2.25 9.72
N LYS A 11 12.02 3.35 10.30
CA LYS A 11 11.54 3.34 11.68
C LYS A 11 10.20 2.60 11.71
N VAL A 12 10.22 1.37 12.21
CA VAL A 12 8.98 0.61 12.47
C VAL A 12 8.40 1.17 13.77
N GLY A 13 7.36 2.01 13.63
CA GLY A 13 6.55 2.46 14.75
C GLY A 13 5.52 1.40 15.12
N VAL A 14 4.42 1.82 15.76
CA VAL A 14 3.28 0.93 15.99
C VAL A 14 2.64 0.55 14.66
N ILE A 15 2.64 -0.74 14.33
CA ILE A 15 1.96 -1.28 13.15
C ILE A 15 0.46 -1.25 13.42
N LYS A 16 -0.24 -0.31 12.79
CA LYS A 16 -1.70 -0.17 12.95
C LYS A 16 -2.48 -1.08 12.01
N TYR A 17 -1.93 -1.36 10.83
CA TYR A 17 -2.60 -2.10 9.78
C TYR A 17 -1.68 -3.19 9.26
N LEU A 18 -2.17 -4.41 9.37
CA LEU A 18 -1.50 -5.63 8.92
C LEU A 18 -2.52 -6.46 8.16
N SER A 19 -2.13 -6.91 6.97
CA SER A 19 -2.95 -7.75 6.11
C SER A 19 -2.07 -8.84 5.52
N PHE A 20 -2.67 -9.94 5.09
CA PHE A 20 -1.98 -10.84 4.18
C PHE A 20 -2.29 -10.44 2.74
N LEU A 21 -1.35 -10.78 1.88
CA LEU A 21 -1.46 -10.81 0.43
C LEU A 21 -1.22 -12.28 0.02
N GLY A 22 -2.23 -12.91 -0.57
CA GLY A 22 -2.22 -14.36 -0.71
C GLY A 22 -2.19 -15.09 0.63
N SER A 23 -1.56 -16.26 0.66
CA SER A 23 -1.35 -17.07 1.86
C SER A 23 -0.01 -16.82 2.56
N ASN A 24 0.97 -16.27 1.85
CA ASN A 24 2.37 -16.34 2.26
C ASN A 24 3.06 -14.97 2.40
N VAL A 25 2.40 -13.87 2.00
CA VAL A 25 3.00 -12.54 2.08
C VAL A 25 2.26 -11.72 3.13
N LEU A 26 2.98 -11.29 4.15
CA LEU A 26 2.49 -10.36 5.15
C LEU A 26 2.77 -8.94 4.67
N ILE A 27 1.76 -8.08 4.70
CA ILE A 27 1.88 -6.66 4.33
C ILE A 27 1.51 -5.78 5.52
N TYR A 28 2.31 -4.74 5.72
CA TYR A 28 2.02 -3.71 6.71
C TYR A 28 2.59 -2.36 6.28
N GLY A 29 1.98 -1.29 6.77
CA GLY A 29 2.39 0.08 6.44
C GLY A 29 2.75 0.90 7.65
N ASN A 30 3.70 1.81 7.47
CA ASN A 30 3.98 2.88 8.39
C ASN A 30 4.54 4.09 7.63
N GLY A 31 4.18 5.31 8.03
CA GLY A 31 4.59 6.51 7.31
C GLY A 31 4.25 6.40 5.82
N CYS A 32 5.22 6.59 4.94
CA CYS A 32 5.05 6.52 3.48
C CYS A 32 5.55 5.21 2.84
N PHE A 33 5.67 4.12 3.60
CA PHE A 33 6.11 2.84 3.06
C PHE A 33 5.16 1.70 3.41
N ILE A 34 5.10 0.72 2.51
CA ILE A 34 4.50 -0.60 2.71
C ILE A 34 5.63 -1.60 2.68
N LYS A 35 5.70 -2.46 3.69
CA LYS A 35 6.63 -3.56 3.76
C LYS A 35 5.90 -4.88 3.49
N PHE A 36 6.54 -5.73 2.70
CA PHE A 36 6.07 -7.04 2.29
C PHE A 36 7.08 -8.05 2.83
N VAL A 37 6.61 -9.06 3.54
CA VAL A 37 7.45 -10.11 4.11
C VAL A 37 6.88 -11.45 3.66
N ASN A 38 7.64 -12.19 2.87
CA ASN A 38 7.31 -13.58 2.58
C ASN A 38 7.62 -14.41 3.83
N ILE A 39 6.59 -14.98 4.45
CA ILE A 39 6.75 -15.71 5.72
C ILE A 39 7.47 -17.04 5.54
N ASN A 40 7.47 -17.61 4.33
CA ASN A 40 8.10 -18.88 4.05
C ASN A 40 9.60 -18.72 3.75
N THR A 41 9.96 -17.68 2.99
CA THR A 41 11.36 -17.45 2.57
C THR A 41 12.09 -16.43 3.45
N GLY A 42 11.36 -15.63 4.23
CA GLY A 42 11.91 -14.49 4.97
C GLY A 42 12.28 -13.31 4.07
N GLU A 43 12.03 -13.39 2.75
CA GLU A 43 12.35 -12.31 1.83
C GLU A 43 11.49 -11.08 2.08
N GLU A 44 12.14 -9.92 2.09
CA GLU A 44 11.48 -8.65 2.33
C GLU A 44 11.51 -7.79 1.06
N GLN A 45 10.37 -7.18 0.75
CA GLN A 45 10.27 -6.12 -0.24
C GLN A 45 9.60 -4.90 0.37
N ARG A 46 9.79 -3.76 -0.29
CA ARG A 46 9.20 -2.50 0.15
C ARG A 46 8.67 -1.70 -1.04
N PHE A 47 7.53 -1.08 -0.82
CA PHE A 47 6.96 -0.09 -1.71
C PHE A 47 6.96 1.27 -1.01
N VAL A 48 7.41 2.31 -1.70
CA VAL A 48 7.41 3.68 -1.18
C VAL A 48 6.28 4.43 -1.86
N ALA A 49 5.27 4.82 -1.08
CA ALA A 49 4.11 5.60 -1.49
C ALA A 49 4.47 7.11 -1.52
N ASN A 50 5.45 7.45 -2.35
CA ASN A 50 5.81 8.85 -2.61
C ASN A 50 5.64 9.12 -4.11
N ARG A 51 5.09 10.29 -4.45
CA ARG A 51 5.35 10.88 -5.76
C ARG A 51 6.80 11.37 -5.76
N HIS A 52 7.54 11.14 -6.84
CA HIS A 52 8.98 11.42 -6.95
C HIS A 52 9.42 12.85 -6.59
N CYS A 53 8.48 13.80 -6.47
CA CYS A 53 8.75 15.23 -6.35
C CYS A 53 8.18 15.90 -5.08
N VAL A 54 7.45 15.17 -4.23
CA VAL A 54 6.73 15.73 -3.07
C VAL A 54 6.89 14.80 -1.87
N ASN A 55 6.95 15.36 -0.66
CA ASN A 55 6.86 14.60 0.58
C ASN A 55 5.69 13.61 0.50
N GLY A 56 5.92 12.36 0.91
CA GLY A 56 4.87 11.36 0.96
C GLY A 56 3.80 11.76 1.97
N ASP A 57 2.54 11.74 1.53
CA ASP A 57 1.39 11.99 2.42
C ASP A 57 1.26 10.89 3.49
N GLY A 58 1.93 9.76 3.30
CA GLY A 58 1.88 8.64 4.21
C GLY A 58 0.65 7.78 3.96
N ILE A 59 0.62 6.58 4.54
CA ILE A 59 -0.37 5.56 4.23
C ILE A 59 -1.38 5.52 5.37
N ARG A 60 -2.67 5.55 5.02
CA ARG A 60 -3.77 5.47 5.98
C ARG A 60 -4.20 4.03 6.20
N ASP A 61 -4.46 3.29 5.13
CA ASP A 61 -4.97 1.92 5.19
C ASP A 61 -4.38 1.08 4.06
N ILE A 62 -4.27 -0.23 4.28
CA ILE A 62 -3.69 -1.20 3.36
C ILE A 62 -4.44 -2.52 3.46
N ARG A 63 -4.82 -3.08 2.31
CA ARG A 63 -5.42 -4.41 2.20
C ARG A 63 -4.79 -5.21 1.08
N GLY A 64 -4.47 -6.45 1.37
CA GLY A 64 -3.95 -7.40 0.39
C GLY A 64 -5.06 -8.35 -0.01
N HIS A 65 -5.17 -8.63 -1.30
CA HIS A 65 -6.14 -9.59 -1.79
C HIS A 65 -5.69 -11.02 -1.44
N ARG A 66 -6.61 -11.89 -1.01
CA ARG A 66 -6.28 -13.24 -0.50
C ARG A 66 -6.01 -14.28 -1.58
N SER A 67 -6.51 -14.07 -2.80
CA SER A 67 -6.42 -15.06 -3.89
C SER A 67 -5.67 -14.54 -5.12
N VAL A 68 -5.34 -13.26 -5.16
CA VAL A 68 -4.74 -12.59 -6.33
C VAL A 68 -3.58 -11.77 -5.79
N ASN A 69 -2.49 -11.69 -6.54
CA ASN A 69 -1.29 -10.94 -6.15
C ASN A 69 -1.49 -9.44 -6.38
N THR A 70 -2.50 -8.86 -5.74
CA THR A 70 -2.82 -7.43 -5.77
C THR A 70 -3.09 -6.91 -4.38
N PHE A 71 -2.75 -5.65 -4.14
CA PHE A 71 -3.05 -4.97 -2.89
C PHE A 71 -3.58 -3.57 -3.18
N ALA A 72 -4.37 -3.06 -2.25
CA ALA A 72 -4.88 -1.71 -2.26
C ALA A 72 -4.33 -0.93 -1.07
N TYR A 73 -4.07 0.35 -1.26
CA TYR A 73 -3.74 1.26 -0.17
C TYR A 73 -4.32 2.66 -0.41
N THR A 74 -4.47 3.40 0.68
CA THR A 74 -4.91 4.80 0.68
C THR A 74 -3.85 5.68 1.33
N GLU A 75 -3.74 6.92 0.88
CA GLU A 75 -2.78 7.90 1.41
C GLU A 75 -3.47 8.87 2.40
N ASN A 76 -2.72 9.42 3.38
CA ASN A 76 -3.20 10.48 4.28
C ASN A 76 -3.12 11.85 3.60
N CYS A 77 -3.68 11.97 2.40
CA CYS A 77 -3.67 13.20 1.61
C CYS A 77 -5.04 13.89 1.66
N ARG A 78 -5.07 15.20 1.37
CA ARG A 78 -6.34 15.97 1.33
C ARG A 78 -7.29 15.50 0.23
N GLY A 79 -6.75 14.99 -0.88
CA GLY A 79 -7.53 14.42 -1.97
C GLY A 79 -7.60 12.92 -1.83
N ALA A 80 -8.73 12.37 -1.41
CA ALA A 80 -8.87 10.93 -1.22
C ALA A 80 -8.47 10.16 -2.50
N ALA A 81 -7.44 9.32 -2.36
CA ALA A 81 -6.94 8.46 -3.41
C ALA A 81 -6.82 7.01 -2.89
N LEU A 82 -7.31 6.08 -3.69
CA LEU A 82 -7.13 4.65 -3.49
C LEU A 82 -6.34 4.09 -4.66
N HIS A 83 -5.25 3.40 -4.35
CA HIS A 83 -4.37 2.82 -5.35
C HIS A 83 -4.44 1.32 -5.26
N VAL A 84 -4.69 0.66 -6.39
CA VAL A 84 -4.57 -0.79 -6.53
C VAL A 84 -3.31 -1.08 -7.32
N LYS A 85 -2.47 -1.95 -6.79
CA LYS A 85 -1.20 -2.33 -7.39
C LYS A 85 -1.07 -3.84 -7.48
N ASP A 86 -0.30 -4.27 -8.46
CA ASP A 86 0.16 -5.64 -8.52
C ASP A 86 1.37 -5.87 -7.61
N TYR A 87 1.58 -7.14 -7.29
CA TYR A 87 2.74 -7.64 -6.58
C TYR A 87 3.31 -8.83 -7.35
N PRO A 88 4.64 -8.96 -7.51
CA PRO A 88 5.70 -8.15 -6.90
C PRO A 88 6.14 -6.90 -7.69
N SER A 89 5.54 -6.60 -8.85
CA SER A 89 6.01 -5.52 -9.73
C SER A 89 5.64 -4.10 -9.27
N PHE A 90 4.67 -3.94 -8.37
CA PHE A 90 4.18 -2.64 -7.87
C PHE A 90 3.61 -1.72 -8.97
N LYS A 91 3.30 -2.27 -10.15
CA LYS A 91 2.64 -1.58 -11.24
C LYS A 91 1.24 -1.19 -10.78
N THR A 92 0.87 0.05 -11.07
CA THR A 92 -0.48 0.52 -10.81
C THR A 92 -1.45 -0.19 -11.75
N VAL A 93 -2.41 -0.90 -11.16
CA VAL A 93 -3.53 -1.53 -11.88
C VAL A 93 -4.61 -0.48 -12.11
N VAL A 94 -5.01 0.22 -11.05
CA VAL A 94 -5.98 1.30 -11.11
C VAL A 94 -5.74 2.28 -9.96
N THR A 95 -6.12 3.54 -10.16
CA THR A 95 -6.17 4.54 -9.11
C THR A 95 -7.54 5.20 -9.15
N PHE A 96 -8.22 5.21 -8.01
CA PHE A 96 -9.46 5.95 -7.82
C PHE A 96 -9.11 7.25 -7.12
N THR A 97 -9.52 8.37 -7.69
CA THR A 97 -9.35 9.68 -7.05
C THR A 97 -10.70 10.35 -6.95
N SER A 98 -10.89 11.10 -5.86
CA SER A 98 -11.99 12.04 -5.74
C SER A 98 -11.71 13.24 -6.67
N GLU A 99 -12.04 13.14 -7.95
CA GLU A 99 -12.31 14.34 -8.74
C GLU A 99 -13.64 14.91 -8.23
N LYS A 100 -13.57 15.99 -7.42
CA LYS A 100 -14.70 16.76 -6.87
C LYS A 100 -16.04 16.01 -6.90
N ILE A 101 -16.24 15.03 -6.02
CA ILE A 101 -17.57 14.45 -5.84
C ILE A 101 -18.32 15.45 -4.94
N PRO A 102 -19.38 16.14 -5.42
CA PRO A 102 -20.25 16.87 -4.53
C PRO A 102 -20.83 15.86 -3.53
N ILE A 103 -20.73 16.21 -2.26
CA ILE A 103 -21.12 15.40 -1.12
C ILE A 103 -22.54 14.88 -1.34
N TYR A 104 -22.79 13.65 -0.89
CA TYR A 104 -24.05 12.89 -0.90
C TYR A 104 -24.32 12.00 -2.11
N HIS A 105 -23.86 10.76 -2.04
CA HIS A 105 -24.77 9.63 -2.27
C HIS A 105 -24.37 8.45 -1.37
N THR A 106 -25.27 8.14 -0.45
CA THR A 106 -25.29 6.94 0.38
C THR A 106 -25.12 5.70 -0.49
N LEU A 107 -23.97 5.02 -0.37
CA LEU A 107 -23.81 3.68 -0.92
C LEU A 107 -24.73 2.73 -0.16
N LYS A 108 -25.85 2.37 -0.79
CA LYS A 108 -26.66 1.23 -0.36
C LYS A 108 -25.78 -0.02 -0.45
N SER A 109 -25.55 -0.62 0.71
CA SER A 109 -25.18 -2.02 0.96
C SER A 109 -24.79 -2.83 -0.27
N GLY A 110 -23.54 -2.67 -0.70
CA GLY A 110 -22.84 -3.58 -1.58
C GLY A 110 -21.50 -3.85 -0.93
N CYS A 111 -21.35 -5.04 -0.35
CA CYS A 111 -20.12 -5.46 0.30
C CYS A 111 -18.97 -5.38 -0.71
N ILE A 112 -18.11 -4.38 -0.58
CA ILE A 112 -16.78 -4.43 -1.20
C ILE A 112 -15.93 -5.21 -0.21
N ILE A 113 -15.80 -6.51 -0.46
CA ILE A 113 -14.80 -7.33 0.22
C ILE A 113 -13.46 -6.96 -0.41
N ILE A 114 -12.63 -6.23 0.34
CA ILE A 114 -11.20 -6.06 0.07
C ILE A 114 -10.42 -6.99 0.99
#